data_AF-A0A223MXE3-F1
#
_entry.id   AF-A0A223MXE3-F1
#
_cell.length_a   1.000
_cell.length_b   1.000
_cell.length_c   1.000
_cell.angle_alpha   90.00
_cell.angle_beta   90.00
_cell.angle_gamma   90.00
#
_symmetry.space_group_name_H-M   'P 1'
#
loop_
_entity.id
_entity.type
_entity.pdbx_description
1 polymer ?
#
loop_
_entity_poly.entity_id
_entity_poly.type
_entity_poly.pdbx_seq_one_letter_code
_entity_poly.pdbx_strand_id
1 'polypeptide(L)'
;MKWISIIFTCIVLISTSTVQGSGIRTHQDLTQFDLPFLLGDWYLLNPNLDSSSDDFRSIKLTLESNYRFKIDIQKKNYNVDHWEGEFDASDSTLILGLNSSQPQVYQYQVNHNMLNLNGIIFTKALSNALAGVWSSKRIFGEDAIATDISQLDLVLQPDFVFMFKVSGANGNESIHKGVYYTEGDHLVLLYEDGEHDTRYTLVSDMLTLEVENGSMSAVLARVHQ
;
A
#
# COMPACT_ATOMS: atom_id res chain seq x y z
N MET A 1 -9.74 -12.81 77.98
CA MET A 1 -9.42 -11.38 78.19
C MET A 1 -8.80 -10.89 76.89
N LYS A 2 -9.49 -10.02 76.12
CA LYS A 2 -9.21 -8.56 76.03
C LYS A 2 -7.74 -8.32 75.63
N TRP A 3 -7.35 -7.75 74.49
CA TRP A 3 -7.96 -6.65 73.74
C TRP A 3 -7.40 -6.51 72.30
N ILE A 4 -8.14 -5.71 71.54
CA ILE A 4 -7.96 -5.15 70.19
C ILE A 4 -6.71 -4.27 70.03
N SER A 5 -6.10 -4.29 68.83
CA SER A 5 -5.55 -3.14 68.07
C SER A 5 -5.11 -3.65 66.70
N ILE A 6 -5.89 -3.46 65.61
CA ILE A 6 -5.90 -2.32 64.68
C ILE A 6 -4.49 -1.80 64.36
N ILE A 7 -3.96 -2.12 63.17
CA ILE A 7 -3.54 -1.12 62.16
C ILE A 7 -3.83 -1.73 60.78
N PHE A 8 -4.72 -1.07 60.05
CA PHE A 8 -5.10 -1.33 58.66
C PHE A 8 -4.14 -0.50 57.80
N THR A 9 -3.19 -1.13 57.11
CA THR A 9 -2.18 -0.40 56.32
C THR A 9 -2.24 -0.78 54.85
N CYS A 10 -2.73 0.17 54.06
CA CYS A 10 -2.48 0.44 52.64
C CYS A 10 -2.43 -0.76 51.68
N ILE A 11 -3.60 -1.12 51.16
CA ILE A 11 -3.69 -1.63 49.79
C ILE A 11 -3.31 -0.47 48.87
N VAL A 12 -2.15 -0.59 48.21
CA VAL A 12 -1.78 0.26 47.08
C VAL A 12 -2.74 -0.08 45.95
N LEU A 13 -3.79 0.73 45.81
CA LEU A 13 -4.58 0.83 44.59
C LEU A 13 -3.64 1.40 43.52
N ILE A 14 -3.05 0.51 42.72
CA ILE A 14 -2.49 0.88 41.43
C ILE A 14 -3.70 1.21 40.57
N SER A 15 -4.01 2.50 40.45
CA SER A 15 -4.98 3.00 39.49
C SER A 15 -4.54 2.57 38.10
N THR A 16 -5.16 1.51 37.59
CA THR A 16 -5.10 1.14 36.18
C THR A 16 -5.74 2.28 35.40
N SER A 17 -4.93 3.16 34.82
CA SER A 17 -5.39 4.01 33.74
C SER A 17 -5.68 3.11 32.55
N THR A 18 -6.93 2.66 32.45
CA THR A 18 -7.51 2.15 31.21
C THR A 18 -7.55 3.32 30.23
N VAL A 19 -6.45 3.53 29.51
CA VAL A 19 -6.52 4.22 28.22
C VAL A 19 -7.13 3.22 27.26
N GLN A 20 -8.46 3.13 27.28
CA GLN A 20 -9.23 2.68 26.13
C GLN A 20 -9.09 3.75 25.05
N GLY A 21 -7.94 3.74 24.39
CA GLY A 21 -7.83 4.25 23.05
C GLY A 21 -8.50 3.22 22.14
N SER A 22 -9.80 3.36 21.90
CA SER A 22 -10.37 2.93 20.63
C SER A 22 -9.82 3.87 19.55
N GLY A 23 -8.51 3.77 19.32
CA GLY A 23 -7.91 4.24 18.09
C GLY A 23 -8.30 3.20 17.07
N ILE A 24 -9.22 3.56 16.17
CA ILE A 24 -9.13 3.06 14.81
C ILE A 24 -7.65 3.19 14.45
N ARG A 25 -6.97 2.07 14.19
CA ARG A 25 -5.60 2.10 13.67
C ARG A 25 -5.73 2.82 12.33
N THR A 26 -5.54 4.13 12.35
CA THR A 26 -5.41 4.96 11.15
C THR A 26 -4.26 4.35 10.36
N HIS A 27 -4.49 4.13 9.07
CA HIS A 27 -3.51 3.57 8.12
C HIS A 27 -2.10 3.97 8.51
N GLN A 28 -1.26 2.96 8.80
CA GLN A 28 0.14 3.18 9.12
C GLN A 28 0.78 3.92 7.95
N ASP A 29 1.61 4.92 8.27
CA ASP A 29 2.49 5.57 7.31
C ASP A 29 3.21 4.50 6.47
N LEU A 30 2.90 4.46 5.17
CA LEU A 30 3.39 3.41 4.27
C LEU A 30 4.90 3.49 4.06
N THR A 31 5.48 4.67 4.29
CA THR A 31 6.93 4.89 4.20
C THR A 31 7.70 4.10 5.27
N GLN A 32 7.03 3.67 6.35
CA GLN A 32 7.63 2.85 7.41
C GLN A 32 7.66 1.36 7.08
N PHE A 33 7.08 0.93 5.96
CA PHE A 33 7.08 -0.48 5.57
C PHE A 33 8.38 -0.83 4.82
N ASP A 34 9.18 -1.72 5.40
CA ASP A 34 10.54 -2.03 4.91
C ASP A 34 10.60 -2.68 3.52
N LEU A 35 9.50 -3.28 3.05
CA LEU A 35 9.47 -4.11 1.84
C LEU A 35 8.39 -3.64 0.83
N PRO A 36 8.35 -2.35 0.44
CA PRO A 36 7.21 -1.73 -0.27
C PRO A 36 6.81 -2.45 -1.55
N PHE A 37 7.78 -3.09 -2.23
CA PHE A 37 7.49 -3.84 -3.45
C PHE A 37 6.61 -5.06 -3.24
N LEU A 38 6.57 -5.67 -2.04
CA LEU A 38 5.66 -6.77 -1.73
C LEU A 38 4.20 -6.35 -1.67
N LEU A 39 3.90 -5.08 -1.41
CA LEU A 39 2.53 -4.63 -1.17
C LEU A 39 1.67 -4.68 -2.44
N GLY A 40 0.39 -5.01 -2.24
CA GLY A 40 -0.65 -4.99 -3.26
C GLY A 40 -1.18 -6.36 -3.65
N ASP A 41 -1.88 -6.37 -4.78
CA ASP A 41 -2.56 -7.56 -5.32
C ASP A 41 -1.72 -8.24 -6.40
N TRP A 42 -1.40 -9.51 -6.17
CA TRP A 42 -0.60 -10.37 -7.02
C TRP A 42 -1.45 -11.47 -7.63
N TYR A 43 -1.35 -11.65 -8.95
CA TYR A 43 -2.18 -12.61 -9.67
C TYR A 43 -1.35 -13.67 -10.36
N LEU A 44 -1.76 -14.92 -10.20
CA LEU A 44 -1.35 -16.04 -11.02
C LEU A 44 -2.56 -16.50 -11.82
N LEU A 45 -2.47 -16.47 -13.14
CA LEU A 45 -3.50 -16.97 -14.04
C LEU A 45 -3.12 -18.35 -14.55
N ASN A 46 -4.07 -19.27 -14.60
CA ASN A 46 -3.88 -20.54 -15.27
C ASN A 46 -4.02 -20.33 -16.79
N PRO A 47 -2.93 -20.47 -17.57
CA PRO A 47 -2.99 -20.28 -19.03
C PRO A 47 -3.74 -21.41 -19.75
N ASN A 48 -3.94 -22.55 -19.09
CA ASN A 48 -4.39 -23.81 -19.69
C ASN A 48 -5.63 -24.36 -18.97
N LEU A 49 -6.72 -23.59 -18.97
CA LEU A 49 -7.95 -23.92 -18.24
C LEU A 49 -8.54 -25.29 -18.59
N ASP A 50 -8.47 -25.69 -19.86
CA ASP A 50 -9.11 -26.92 -20.35
C ASP A 50 -8.20 -28.15 -20.27
N SER A 51 -6.88 -27.96 -20.21
CA SER A 51 -5.89 -29.04 -20.29
C SER A 51 -5.06 -29.25 -19.02
N SER A 52 -5.09 -28.30 -18.07
CA SER A 52 -4.39 -28.47 -16.79
C SER A 52 -5.10 -29.46 -15.87
N SER A 53 -4.32 -30.28 -15.16
CA SER A 53 -4.80 -31.05 -14.00
C SER A 53 -5.16 -30.15 -12.82
N ASP A 54 -4.58 -28.95 -12.76
CA ASP A 54 -4.80 -28.02 -11.65
C ASP A 54 -6.22 -27.43 -11.70
N ASP A 55 -6.95 -27.51 -10.58
CA ASP A 55 -8.33 -27.03 -10.44
C ASP A 55 -8.39 -25.55 -10.02
N PHE A 56 -7.72 -24.67 -10.76
CA PHE A 56 -7.85 -23.23 -10.57
C PHE A 56 -7.88 -22.48 -11.90
N ARG A 57 -8.53 -21.32 -11.88
CA ARG A 57 -8.53 -20.30 -12.94
C ARG A 57 -7.53 -19.20 -12.63
N SER A 58 -7.58 -18.72 -11.40
CA SER A 58 -6.67 -17.68 -10.90
C SER A 58 -6.42 -17.85 -9.42
N ILE A 59 -5.24 -17.41 -8.99
CA ILE A 59 -4.90 -17.21 -7.58
C ILE A 59 -4.60 -15.73 -7.41
N LYS A 60 -5.25 -15.10 -6.43
CA LYS A 60 -4.95 -13.74 -5.99
C LYS A 60 -4.30 -13.81 -4.60
N LEU A 61 -3.10 -13.28 -4.47
CA LEU A 61 -2.43 -13.04 -3.20
C LEU A 61 -2.41 -11.53 -2.94
N THR A 62 -2.98 -11.10 -1.82
CA THR A 62 -2.91 -9.72 -1.35
C THR A 62 -1.95 -9.66 -0.16
N LEU A 63 -1.01 -8.71 -0.17
CA LEU A 63 -0.12 -8.39 0.94
C LEU A 63 -0.34 -6.93 1.33
N GLU A 64 -0.74 -6.70 2.58
CA GLU A 64 -1.08 -5.39 3.14
C GLU A 64 0.02 -4.90 4.10
N SER A 65 0.20 -3.58 4.18
CA SER A 65 1.24 -2.91 5.00
C SER A 65 1.11 -3.19 6.50
N ASN A 66 -0.07 -3.60 6.95
CA ASN A 66 -0.36 -4.02 8.32
C ASN A 66 0.01 -5.49 8.60
N TYR A 67 0.84 -6.10 7.74
CA TYR A 67 1.31 -7.49 7.82
C TYR A 67 0.19 -8.54 7.69
N ARG A 68 -0.91 -8.21 7.03
CA ARG A 68 -2.00 -9.15 6.71
C ARG A 68 -1.88 -9.64 5.27
N PHE A 69 -2.18 -10.92 5.09
CA PHE A 69 -2.31 -11.51 3.76
C PHE A 69 -3.73 -12.06 3.53
N LYS A 70 -4.13 -12.11 2.26
CA LYS A 70 -5.32 -12.82 1.77
C LYS A 70 -4.94 -13.63 0.54
N ILE A 71 -5.47 -14.85 0.43
CA ILE A 71 -5.35 -15.70 -0.74
C ILE A 71 -6.76 -16.09 -1.18
N ASP A 72 -7.11 -15.73 -2.42
CA ASP A 72 -8.31 -16.20 -3.09
C ASP A 72 -7.92 -17.12 -4.25
N ILE A 73 -8.36 -18.38 -4.20
CA ILE A 73 -8.21 -19.34 -5.31
C ILE A 73 -9.57 -19.50 -5.97
N GLN A 74 -9.72 -18.97 -7.18
CA GLN A 74 -10.90 -19.20 -7.99
C GLN A 74 -10.75 -20.54 -8.72
N LYS A 75 -11.62 -21.49 -8.40
CA LYS A 75 -11.67 -22.82 -9.03
C LYS A 75 -12.29 -22.78 -10.42
N LYS A 76 -12.15 -23.86 -11.19
CA LYS A 76 -12.74 -23.97 -12.55
C LYS A 76 -14.26 -23.86 -12.54
N ASN A 77 -14.91 -24.31 -11.47
CA ASN A 77 -16.35 -24.20 -11.24
C ASN A 77 -16.81 -22.85 -10.68
N TYR A 78 -15.92 -21.84 -10.62
CA TYR A 78 -16.16 -20.49 -10.10
C TYR A 78 -16.34 -20.38 -8.58
N ASN A 79 -16.22 -21.48 -7.83
CA ASN A 79 -16.11 -21.38 -6.36
C ASN A 79 -14.78 -20.72 -5.98
N VAL A 80 -14.79 -20.02 -4.86
CA VAL A 80 -13.60 -19.36 -4.30
C VAL A 80 -13.26 -20.02 -2.98
N ASP A 81 -12.03 -20.54 -2.88
CA ASP A 81 -11.43 -20.86 -1.59
C ASP A 81 -10.68 -19.63 -1.09
N HIS A 82 -10.84 -19.32 0.19
CA HIS A 82 -10.29 -18.12 0.83
C HIS A 82 -9.44 -18.47 2.05
N TRP A 83 -8.27 -17.86 2.14
CA TRP A 83 -7.41 -17.90 3.33
C TRP A 83 -6.93 -16.50 3.68
N GLU A 84 -6.83 -16.22 4.97
CA GLU A 84 -6.25 -14.98 5.47
C GLU A 84 -5.46 -15.22 6.74
N GLY A 85 -4.54 -14.32 7.04
CA GLY A 85 -3.72 -14.40 8.23
C GLY A 85 -2.68 -13.30 8.29
N GLU A 86 -1.68 -13.50 9.14
CA GLU A 86 -0.53 -12.60 9.27
C GLU A 86 0.67 -13.20 8.52
N PHE A 87 1.49 -12.32 7.96
CA PHE A 87 2.75 -12.70 7.32
C PHE A 87 3.93 -11.97 7.96
N ASP A 88 5.12 -12.55 7.81
CA ASP A 88 6.40 -11.88 8.03
C ASP A 88 7.23 -11.99 6.75
N ALA A 89 8.12 -11.04 6.54
CA ALA A 89 9.03 -11.07 5.41
C ALA A 89 10.39 -10.49 5.78
N SER A 90 11.42 -11.10 5.22
CA SER A 90 12.78 -10.55 5.11
C SER A 90 13.12 -10.41 3.63
N ASP A 91 14.28 -9.86 3.28
CA ASP A 91 14.72 -9.59 1.91
C ASP A 91 14.55 -10.74 0.88
N SER A 92 14.47 -11.99 1.34
CA SER A 92 14.37 -13.17 0.47
C SER A 92 13.37 -14.24 0.91
N THR A 93 12.73 -14.07 2.07
CA THR A 93 11.84 -15.09 2.64
C THR A 93 10.52 -14.46 3.06
N LEU A 94 9.42 -15.05 2.60
CA LEU A 94 8.05 -14.70 2.96
C LEU A 94 7.45 -15.87 3.77
N ILE A 95 6.93 -15.57 4.95
CA ILE A 95 6.28 -16.54 5.84
C ILE A 95 4.80 -16.17 5.94
N LEU A 96 3.92 -17.04 5.45
CA LEU A 96 2.48 -16.87 5.57
C LEU A 96 1.93 -17.69 6.74
N GLY A 97 1.06 -17.09 7.54
CA GLY A 97 0.38 -17.77 8.65
C GLY A 97 1.30 -18.00 9.85
N LEU A 98 2.07 -16.98 10.25
CA LEU A 98 3.03 -17.01 11.37
C LEU A 98 2.48 -17.70 12.63
N ASN A 99 1.24 -17.36 12.97
CA ASN A 99 0.57 -17.82 14.18
C ASN A 99 -0.30 -19.07 13.97
N SER A 100 -0.17 -19.74 12.81
CA SER A 100 -0.88 -20.97 12.50
C SER A 100 -0.10 -22.21 12.95
N SER A 101 -0.76 -23.36 13.01
CA SER A 101 -0.10 -24.64 13.28
C SER A 101 0.81 -25.12 12.13
N GLN A 102 0.70 -24.50 10.95
CA GLN A 102 1.41 -24.90 9.73
C GLN A 102 1.81 -23.64 8.92
N PRO A 103 2.75 -22.82 9.43
CA PRO A 103 3.23 -21.67 8.68
C PRO A 103 3.87 -22.11 7.35
N GLN A 104 3.62 -21.35 6.30
CA GLN A 104 4.14 -21.63 4.96
C GLN A 104 5.33 -20.70 4.67
N VAL A 105 6.47 -21.27 4.33
CA VAL A 105 7.72 -20.52 4.09
C VAL A 105 8.06 -20.57 2.61
N TYR A 106 8.25 -19.41 2.01
CA TYR A 106 8.59 -19.23 0.59
C TYR A 106 9.89 -18.46 0.44
N GLN A 107 10.78 -18.92 -0.43
CA GLN A 107 11.80 -18.08 -1.01
C GLN A 107 11.15 -17.18 -2.05
N TYR A 108 11.52 -15.91 -2.08
CA TYR A 108 10.96 -14.98 -3.06
C TYR A 108 11.99 -14.05 -3.70
N GLN A 109 11.60 -13.55 -4.87
CA GLN A 109 12.22 -12.42 -5.54
C GLN A 109 11.11 -11.49 -6.02
N VAL A 110 11.24 -10.20 -5.78
CA VAL A 110 10.20 -9.22 -6.13
C VAL A 110 10.81 -8.03 -6.84
N ASN A 111 10.06 -7.46 -7.78
CA ASN A 111 10.27 -6.13 -8.31
C ASN A 111 8.93 -5.38 -8.33
N HIS A 112 8.85 -4.23 -9.00
CA HIS A 112 7.66 -3.39 -8.98
C HIS A 112 6.39 -4.06 -9.57
N ASN A 113 6.50 -5.07 -10.45
CA ASN A 113 5.35 -5.70 -11.11
C ASN A 113 5.35 -7.24 -11.12
N MET A 114 6.40 -7.90 -10.64
CA MET A 114 6.54 -9.35 -10.60
C MET A 114 6.96 -9.83 -9.21
N LEU A 115 6.30 -10.89 -8.76
CA LEU A 115 6.64 -11.61 -7.54
C LEU A 115 6.86 -13.08 -7.88
N ASN A 116 8.09 -13.56 -7.70
CA ASN A 116 8.44 -14.97 -7.85
C ASN A 116 8.42 -15.62 -6.46
N LEU A 117 7.52 -16.59 -6.22
CA LEU A 117 7.44 -17.39 -5.00
C LEU A 117 7.82 -18.84 -5.31
N ASN A 118 8.99 -19.31 -4.83
CA ASN A 118 9.49 -20.66 -5.07
C ASN A 118 9.47 -21.09 -6.57
N GLY A 119 9.69 -20.15 -7.50
CA GLY A 119 9.64 -20.40 -8.95
C GLY A 119 8.29 -20.10 -9.61
N ILE A 120 7.24 -19.82 -8.85
CA ILE A 120 5.92 -19.44 -9.35
C ILE A 120 5.85 -17.93 -9.50
N ILE A 121 5.57 -17.44 -10.70
CA ILE A 121 5.54 -16.01 -11.00
C ILE A 121 4.10 -15.48 -10.92
N PHE A 122 3.90 -14.53 -10.04
CA PHE A 122 2.71 -13.69 -9.96
C PHE A 122 3.00 -12.33 -10.59
N THR A 123 1.99 -11.71 -11.20
CA THR A 123 2.06 -10.35 -11.73
C THR A 123 1.17 -9.42 -10.92
N LYS A 124 1.68 -8.24 -10.59
CA LYS A 124 0.91 -7.21 -9.89
C LYS A 124 -0.13 -6.65 -10.85
N ALA A 125 -1.37 -6.50 -10.41
CA ALA A 125 -2.43 -5.91 -11.24
C ALA A 125 -2.98 -4.63 -10.60
N LEU A 126 -3.22 -3.62 -11.44
CA LEU A 126 -3.91 -2.40 -11.04
C LEU A 126 -5.40 -2.49 -11.34
N SER A 127 -6.19 -1.77 -10.55
CA SER A 127 -7.44 -1.21 -11.06
C SER A 127 -7.06 -0.19 -12.15
N ASN A 128 -7.35 -0.51 -13.41
CA ASN A 128 -6.92 0.24 -14.61
C ASN A 128 -7.29 1.74 -14.62
N ALA A 129 -8.09 2.23 -13.67
CA ALA A 129 -8.57 3.60 -13.66
C ALA A 129 -7.46 4.63 -13.35
N LEU A 130 -6.44 4.29 -12.58
CA LEU A 130 -5.42 5.27 -12.16
C LEU A 130 -4.32 5.50 -13.22
N ALA A 131 -3.99 4.47 -14.00
CA ALA A 131 -2.99 4.58 -15.05
C ALA A 131 -3.40 5.62 -16.10
N GLY A 132 -2.45 6.43 -16.55
CA GLY A 132 -2.70 7.49 -17.51
C GLY A 132 -1.74 8.68 -17.39
N VAL A 133 -2.00 9.68 -18.22
CA VAL A 133 -1.31 10.98 -18.19
C VAL A 133 -2.25 11.99 -17.53
N TRP A 134 -1.72 12.69 -16.55
CA TRP A 134 -2.44 13.61 -15.69
C TRP A 134 -1.74 14.96 -15.69
N SER A 135 -2.51 16.04 -15.74
CA SER A 135 -1.97 17.39 -15.84
C SER A 135 -2.76 18.34 -14.94
N SER A 136 -2.06 19.17 -14.18
CA SER A 136 -2.65 20.04 -13.17
C SER A 136 -3.67 21.01 -13.77
N LYS A 137 -4.85 21.09 -13.14
CA LYS A 137 -5.84 22.16 -13.34
C LYS A 137 -5.73 23.23 -12.27
N ARG A 138 -5.44 22.82 -11.04
CA ARG A 138 -5.29 23.70 -9.88
C ARG A 138 -4.28 23.09 -8.92
N ILE A 139 -3.50 23.97 -8.30
CA ILE A 139 -2.52 23.62 -7.28
C ILE A 139 -2.78 24.56 -6.11
N PHE A 140 -2.81 24.01 -4.90
CA PHE A 140 -3.12 24.68 -3.65
C PHE A 140 -2.04 24.35 -2.62
N GLY A 141 -1.92 25.21 -1.60
CA GLY A 141 -1.01 24.99 -0.46
C GLY A 141 0.09 26.04 -0.35
N GLU A 142 0.59 26.25 0.86
CA GLU A 142 1.63 27.24 1.15
C GLU A 142 2.95 26.89 0.44
N ASP A 143 3.28 25.60 0.36
CA ASP A 143 4.49 25.12 -0.32
C ASP A 143 4.44 25.38 -1.83
N ALA A 144 3.26 25.21 -2.44
CA ALA A 144 3.07 25.50 -3.86
C ALA A 144 3.27 26.98 -4.19
N ILE A 145 2.87 27.87 -3.28
CA ILE A 145 3.05 29.32 -3.40
C ILE A 145 4.54 29.68 -3.19
N ALA A 146 5.19 29.06 -2.21
CA ALA A 146 6.59 29.32 -1.89
C ALA A 146 7.55 28.87 -3.00
N THR A 147 7.17 27.84 -3.77
CA THR A 147 7.99 27.24 -4.84
C THR A 147 7.63 27.71 -6.25
N ASP A 148 6.67 28.63 -6.39
CA ASP A 148 6.22 29.23 -7.66
C ASP A 148 5.86 28.18 -8.73
N ILE A 149 5.18 27.11 -8.30
CA ILE A 149 4.79 26.00 -9.18
C ILE A 149 3.68 26.49 -10.11
N SER A 150 3.96 26.44 -11.41
CA SER A 150 3.02 26.82 -12.47
C SER A 150 2.27 25.63 -13.07
N GLN A 151 2.91 24.45 -13.10
CA GLN A 151 2.40 23.25 -13.75
C GLN A 151 2.94 21.99 -13.06
N LEU A 152 2.08 20.99 -12.91
CA LEU A 152 2.41 19.66 -12.43
C LEU A 152 1.84 18.62 -13.41
N ASP A 153 2.70 17.77 -13.94
CA ASP A 153 2.34 16.66 -14.81
C ASP A 153 2.75 15.33 -14.17
N LEU A 154 1.85 14.36 -14.18
CA LEU A 154 2.05 13.03 -13.63
C LEU A 154 1.69 11.97 -14.68
N VAL A 155 2.62 11.07 -14.96
CA VAL A 155 2.40 9.89 -15.79
C VAL A 155 2.47 8.67 -14.89
N LEU A 156 1.40 7.88 -14.85
CA LEU A 156 1.33 6.61 -14.16
C LEU A 156 1.14 5.50 -15.20
N GLN A 157 2.16 4.66 -15.37
CA GLN A 157 2.09 3.55 -16.32
C GLN A 157 1.44 2.31 -15.69
N PRO A 158 0.78 1.45 -16.47
CA PRO A 158 0.18 0.21 -15.96
C PRO A 158 1.18 -0.78 -15.35
N ASP A 159 2.47 -0.62 -15.65
CA ASP A 159 3.56 -1.43 -15.12
C ASP A 159 4.21 -0.80 -13.87
N PHE A 160 3.51 0.09 -13.16
CA PHE A 160 3.97 0.71 -11.90
C PHE A 160 5.17 1.66 -12.05
N VAL A 161 5.51 2.08 -13.27
CA VAL A 161 6.51 3.14 -13.49
C VAL A 161 5.81 4.50 -13.53
N PHE A 162 6.42 5.51 -12.92
CA PHE A 162 5.93 6.89 -13.00
C PHE A 162 6.95 7.88 -13.56
N MET A 163 6.43 9.00 -14.02
CA MET A 163 7.17 10.25 -14.20
C MET A 163 6.36 11.38 -13.58
N PHE A 164 7.01 12.17 -12.73
CA PHE A 164 6.43 13.35 -12.09
C PHE A 164 7.25 14.57 -12.49
N LYS A 165 6.61 15.56 -13.10
CA LYS A 165 7.25 16.79 -13.56
C LYS A 165 6.59 17.99 -12.92
N VAL A 166 7.41 18.88 -12.36
CA VAL A 166 7.00 20.17 -11.80
C VAL A 166 7.71 21.27 -12.58
N SER A 167 6.96 22.23 -13.11
CA SER A 167 7.50 23.41 -13.79
C SER A 167 7.12 24.68 -13.04
N GLY A 168 8.11 25.53 -12.75
CA GLY A 168 7.93 26.83 -12.12
C GLY A 168 7.70 27.96 -13.13
N ALA A 169 7.13 29.09 -12.69
CA ALA A 169 6.82 30.21 -13.60
C ALA A 169 8.09 30.90 -14.18
N ASN A 170 9.24 30.71 -13.54
CA ASN A 170 10.55 31.17 -14.00
C ASN A 170 11.23 30.25 -15.03
N GLY A 171 10.57 29.16 -15.44
CA GLY A 171 11.11 28.18 -16.39
C GLY A 171 11.98 27.09 -15.75
N ASN A 172 12.11 27.06 -14.43
CA ASN A 172 12.75 25.93 -13.73
C ASN A 172 11.87 24.68 -13.83
N GLU A 173 12.49 23.53 -13.99
CA GLU A 173 11.80 22.24 -14.04
C GLU A 173 12.48 21.22 -13.11
N SER A 174 11.68 20.43 -12.42
CA SER A 174 12.11 19.21 -11.74
C SER A 174 11.38 18.02 -12.32
N ILE A 175 12.10 16.91 -12.56
CA ILE A 175 11.55 15.67 -13.08
C ILE A 175 12.03 14.52 -12.21
N HIS A 176 11.09 13.80 -11.60
CA HIS A 176 11.33 12.55 -10.90
C HIS A 176 10.78 11.38 -11.71
N LYS A 177 11.50 10.27 -11.71
CA LYS A 177 11.11 9.01 -12.33
C LYS A 177 11.41 7.89 -11.36
N GLY A 178 10.55 6.89 -11.35
CA GLY A 178 10.70 5.76 -10.46
C GLY A 178 9.51 4.84 -10.56
N VAL A 179 9.16 4.21 -9.45
CA VAL A 179 8.07 3.26 -9.35
C VAL A 179 7.06 3.70 -8.32
N TYR A 180 5.80 3.34 -8.50
CA TYR A 180 4.75 3.69 -7.57
C TYR A 180 4.00 2.46 -7.07
N TYR A 181 3.42 2.57 -5.89
CA TYR A 181 2.50 1.57 -5.37
C TYR A 181 1.33 2.27 -4.67
N THR A 182 0.25 1.53 -4.46
CA THR A 182 -0.97 2.06 -3.86
C THR A 182 -1.49 1.11 -2.80
N GLU A 183 -1.98 1.65 -1.69
CA GLU A 183 -2.77 0.91 -0.71
C GLU A 183 -3.90 1.79 -0.20
N GLY A 184 -5.15 1.33 -0.33
CA GLY A 184 -6.32 2.15 -0.03
C GLY A 184 -6.34 3.42 -0.89
N ASP A 185 -6.36 4.58 -0.23
CA ASP A 185 -6.30 5.91 -0.85
C ASP A 185 -4.88 6.48 -0.91
N HIS A 186 -3.84 5.72 -0.55
CA HIS A 186 -2.46 6.17 -0.65
C HIS A 186 -1.86 5.85 -2.02
N LEU A 187 -1.09 6.78 -2.55
CA LEU A 187 -0.23 6.66 -3.71
C LEU A 187 1.18 7.08 -3.28
N VAL A 188 2.08 6.12 -3.25
CA VAL A 188 3.48 6.35 -2.89
C VAL A 188 4.34 6.34 -4.15
N LEU A 189 5.14 7.38 -4.34
CA LEU A 189 6.10 7.53 -5.44
C LEU A 189 7.52 7.29 -4.90
N LEU A 190 8.17 6.20 -5.32
CA LEU A 190 9.55 5.84 -4.94
C LEU A 190 10.52 6.16 -6.09
N TYR A 191 11.55 6.95 -5.82
CA TYR A 191 12.58 7.33 -6.79
C TYR A 191 13.97 7.36 -6.14
N GLU A 192 15.02 7.53 -6.94
CA GLU A 192 16.42 7.33 -6.51
C GLU A 192 16.80 8.14 -5.26
N ASP A 193 16.33 9.38 -5.16
CA ASP A 193 16.70 10.32 -4.10
C ASP A 193 15.61 10.49 -3.02
N GLY A 194 14.58 9.65 -3.00
CA GLY A 194 13.56 9.70 -1.95
C GLY A 194 12.21 9.13 -2.33
N GLU A 195 11.22 9.45 -1.51
CA GLU A 195 9.84 9.01 -1.67
C GLU A 195 8.86 10.14 -1.39
N HIS A 196 7.66 10.00 -1.93
CA HIS A 196 6.52 10.87 -1.60
C HIS A 196 5.29 10.00 -1.34
N ASP A 197 4.74 10.07 -0.13
CA ASP A 197 3.40 9.55 0.18
C ASP A 197 2.36 10.65 -0.06
N THR A 198 1.32 10.32 -0.81
CA THR A 198 0.19 11.20 -1.09
C THR A 198 -1.10 10.43 -0.94
N ARG A 199 -2.14 11.09 -0.41
CA ARG A 199 -3.51 10.59 -0.55
C ARG A 199 -4.06 10.99 -1.91
N TYR A 200 -4.79 10.09 -2.54
CA TYR A 200 -5.44 10.35 -3.82
C TYR A 200 -6.94 10.04 -3.78
N THR A 201 -7.70 10.86 -4.52
CA THR A 201 -9.08 10.54 -4.88
C THR A 201 -9.24 10.60 -6.38
N LEU A 202 -9.93 9.62 -6.95
CA LEU A 202 -10.16 9.51 -8.38
C LEU A 202 -11.66 9.54 -8.69
N VAL A 203 -12.10 10.58 -9.38
CA VAL A 203 -13.46 10.73 -9.88
C VAL A 203 -13.42 10.91 -11.39
N SER A 204 -13.62 9.81 -12.13
CA SER A 204 -13.55 9.77 -13.59
C SER A 204 -12.17 10.22 -14.12
N ASP A 205 -12.10 11.42 -14.68
CA ASP A 205 -10.89 12.02 -15.27
C ASP A 205 -10.31 13.14 -14.40
N MET A 206 -10.68 13.17 -13.12
CA MET A 206 -10.11 14.07 -12.13
C MET A 206 -9.42 13.27 -11.03
N LEU A 207 -8.11 13.47 -10.92
CA LEU A 207 -7.26 12.92 -9.87
C LEU A 207 -6.91 14.06 -8.91
N THR A 208 -7.28 13.94 -7.65
CA THR A 208 -6.83 14.87 -6.60
C THR A 208 -5.72 14.20 -5.82
N LEU A 209 -4.60 14.89 -5.64
CA LEU A 209 -3.48 14.47 -4.80
C LEU A 209 -3.36 15.40 -3.60
N GLU A 210 -3.15 14.84 -2.42
CA GLU A 210 -2.97 15.56 -1.18
C GLU A 210 -1.70 15.05 -0.49
N VAL A 211 -0.74 15.95 -0.24
CA VAL A 211 0.46 15.62 0.52
C VAL A 211 0.08 15.48 2.00
N GLU A 212 0.68 14.51 2.68
CA GLU A 212 0.47 14.32 4.12
C GLU A 212 0.81 15.62 4.88
N ASN A 213 -0.04 15.99 5.85
CA ASN A 213 -0.05 17.29 6.55
C ASN A 213 -0.65 18.48 5.78
N GLY A 214 -1.15 18.27 4.55
CA GLY A 214 -1.93 19.26 3.81
C GLY A 214 -1.12 20.45 3.30
N SER A 215 0.21 20.34 3.25
CA SER A 215 1.10 21.42 2.81
C SER A 215 0.95 21.74 1.31
N MET A 216 0.49 20.76 0.53
CA MET A 216 0.18 20.88 -0.88
C MET A 216 -0.99 19.96 -1.28
N SER A 217 -1.86 20.46 -2.16
CA SER A 217 -2.89 19.68 -2.83
C SER A 217 -2.97 20.07 -4.31
N ALA A 218 -3.16 19.10 -5.18
CA ALA A 218 -3.28 19.32 -6.63
C ALA A 218 -4.49 18.59 -7.19
N VAL A 219 -5.24 19.27 -8.06
CA VAL A 219 -6.29 18.66 -8.88
C VAL A 219 -5.77 18.53 -10.29
N LEU A 220 -5.67 17.31 -10.78
CA LEU A 220 -5.17 16.96 -12.10
C LEU A 220 -6.32 16.44 -12.97
N ALA A 221 -6.32 16.83 -14.24
CA ALA A 221 -7.22 16.27 -15.24
C ALA A 221 -6.47 15.24 -16.09
N ARG A 222 -7.17 14.17 -16.48
CA ARG A 222 -6.63 13.20 -17.44
C ARG A 222 -6.43 13.88 -18.80
N VAL A 223 -5.30 13.61 -19.41
CA VAL A 223 -4.98 14.03 -20.78
C VAL A 223 -5.46 12.92 -21.73
N HIS A 224 -6.43 13.27 -22.58
CA HIS A 224 -6.86 12.42 -23.69
C HIS A 224 -6.09 12.82 -24.94
N GLN A 225 -5.49 11.84 -25.62
CA GLN A 225 -4.85 12.04 -26.93
C GLN A 225 -5.86 11.90 -28.06
#